data_AF-A0A946XYC4-F1
#
_entry.id   AF-A0A946XYC4-F1
#
_cell.length_a   1.000
_cell.length_b   1.000
_cell.length_c   1.000
_cell.angle_alpha   90.00
_cell.angle_beta   90.00
_cell.angle_gamma   90.00
#
_symmetry.space_group_name_H-M   'P 1'
#
loop_
_entity.id
_entity.type
_entity.pdbx_description
1 polymer ?
#
loop_
_entity_poly.entity_id
_entity_poly.type
_entity_poly.pdbx_seq_one_letter_code
_entity_poly.pdbx_strand_id
1 'polypeptide(L)'
;MPGPENEQPRLKREISQLGFGAIALNGTIGAGIFALPAIAVAQAGLFSPWLYVLCGLLIMAIVFAFARVASYFSDTGGPVTYAGRAFGPFAGFQAGWLLTLSRAAAFAANAHLMVTYAGWFWPPLLDGAWHTSAVLLVCLGLTAINLVGVRQGMLAIFALTVLKLLPLALLILLGLGHTKPDIFTGATIPPIDSLGETMLIVFYAFVGFESALIPAGEGRDARRDLPLALVRTILGITVLYFLIQVVVISVAPDIGGSETPLADIAQLLMGTTGAAILTLGAVFSISGNLTSSMLSAPRLVYAMAHLGSLPAWFGRVHPGFQTPANAIAFYAVFSMLLALSGGFVWLAA
;
A
#
# COMPACT_ATOMS: atom_id res chain seq x y z
N MET A 1 -4.57 -32.32 -39.26
CA MET A 1 -3.92 -31.64 -38.11
C MET A 1 -4.56 -30.26 -38.01
N PRO A 2 -5.29 -29.92 -36.93
CA PRO A 2 -5.70 -28.54 -36.72
C PRO A 2 -4.44 -27.69 -36.57
N GLY A 3 -4.35 -26.57 -37.28
CA GLY A 3 -3.21 -25.64 -37.20
C GLY A 3 -3.06 -25.06 -35.79
N PRO A 4 -1.94 -24.38 -35.49
CA PRO A 4 -1.79 -23.71 -34.21
C PRO A 4 -2.93 -22.70 -34.07
N GLU A 5 -3.87 -22.96 -33.16
CA GLU A 5 -4.84 -21.97 -32.73
C GLU A 5 -4.04 -20.73 -32.31
N ASN A 6 -4.42 -19.56 -32.81
CA ASN A 6 -3.91 -18.28 -32.32
C ASN A 6 -4.27 -18.14 -30.83
N GLU A 7 -3.50 -18.78 -29.95
CA GLU A 7 -3.63 -18.61 -28.51
C GLU A 7 -3.34 -17.14 -28.22
N GLN A 8 -4.40 -16.39 -27.90
CA GLN A 8 -4.24 -15.01 -27.48
C GLN A 8 -3.26 -14.98 -26.29
N PRO A 9 -2.27 -14.07 -26.29
CA PRO A 9 -1.30 -13.98 -25.21
C PRO A 9 -2.02 -13.87 -23.87
N ARG A 10 -1.68 -14.74 -22.92
CA ARG A 10 -2.23 -14.74 -21.56
C ARG A 10 -1.24 -14.12 -20.59
N LEU A 11 -1.77 -13.60 -19.48
CA LEU A 11 -0.93 -13.10 -18.38
C LEU A 11 -0.09 -14.23 -17.79
N LYS A 12 1.16 -13.94 -17.42
CA LYS A 12 2.03 -14.91 -16.76
C LYS A 12 1.59 -15.17 -15.33
N ARG A 13 1.45 -16.45 -14.98
CA ARG A 13 1.17 -16.90 -13.61
C ARG A 13 2.46 -17.04 -12.80
N GLU A 14 3.00 -15.91 -12.35
CA GLU A 14 4.29 -15.85 -11.66
C GLU A 14 4.19 -15.49 -10.16
N ILE A 15 3.06 -14.93 -9.72
CA ILE A 15 2.87 -14.48 -8.34
C ILE A 15 2.61 -15.69 -7.43
N SER A 16 3.46 -15.85 -6.42
CA SER A 16 3.31 -16.86 -5.37
C SER A 16 2.52 -16.32 -4.18
N GLN A 17 2.18 -17.18 -3.22
CA GLN A 17 1.65 -16.76 -1.91
C GLN A 17 2.46 -15.63 -1.24
N LEU A 18 3.78 -15.74 -1.21
CA LEU A 18 4.65 -14.69 -0.66
C LEU A 18 4.56 -13.41 -1.49
N GLY A 19 4.37 -13.54 -2.81
CA GLY A 19 4.14 -12.40 -3.69
C GLY A 19 2.85 -11.66 -3.35
N PHE A 20 1.73 -12.36 -3.19
CA PHE A 20 0.48 -11.74 -2.75
C PHE A 20 0.61 -11.08 -1.39
N GLY A 21 1.31 -11.73 -0.45
CA GLY A 21 1.59 -11.15 0.87
C GLY A 21 2.43 -9.89 0.77
N ALA A 22 3.46 -9.87 -0.08
CA ALA A 22 4.29 -8.70 -0.31
C ALA A 22 3.51 -7.57 -1.00
N ILE A 23 2.62 -7.86 -1.95
CA ILE A 23 1.73 -6.85 -2.56
C ILE A 23 0.82 -6.24 -1.50
N ALA A 24 0.19 -7.07 -0.66
CA ALA A 24 -0.67 -6.60 0.43
C ALA A 24 0.12 -5.78 1.46
N LEU A 25 1.29 -6.24 1.88
CA LEU A 25 2.15 -5.56 2.84
C LEU A 25 2.65 -4.23 2.30
N ASN A 26 2.98 -4.14 1.01
CA ASN A 26 3.36 -2.87 0.38
C ASN A 26 2.19 -1.94 0.10
N GLY A 27 1.02 -2.51 -0.21
CA GLY A 27 -0.22 -1.73 -0.30
C GLY A 27 -0.57 -1.08 1.04
N THR A 28 -0.40 -1.80 2.15
CA THR A 28 -0.80 -1.34 3.49
C THR A 28 0.27 -0.52 4.20
N ILE A 29 1.50 -1.03 4.30
CA ILE A 29 2.61 -0.29 4.93
C ILE A 29 3.11 0.73 3.93
N GLY A 30 2.56 1.94 4.01
CA GLY A 30 2.94 3.12 3.23
C GLY A 30 3.27 4.31 4.11
N ALA A 31 2.79 5.49 3.74
CA ALA A 31 3.02 6.73 4.48
C ALA A 31 2.30 6.79 5.83
N GLY A 32 1.12 6.15 5.95
CA GLY A 32 0.28 6.24 7.15
C GLY A 32 1.02 5.89 8.45
N ILE A 33 1.73 4.76 8.50
CA ILE A 33 2.43 4.36 9.73
C ILE A 33 3.54 5.32 10.16
N PHE A 34 4.08 6.13 9.24
CA PHE A 34 5.15 7.09 9.56
C PHE A 34 4.63 8.37 10.21
N ALA A 35 3.35 8.72 10.01
CA ALA A 35 2.73 9.97 10.49
C ALA A 35 1.66 9.74 11.56
N LEU A 36 0.83 8.72 11.41
CA LEU A 36 -0.32 8.46 12.28
C LEU A 36 0.00 8.15 13.76
N PRO A 37 1.17 7.60 14.13
CA PRO A 37 1.48 7.35 15.53
C PRO A 37 1.34 8.59 16.45
N ALA A 38 1.73 9.77 15.97
CA ALA A 38 1.60 11.02 16.73
C ALA A 38 0.14 11.36 17.03
N ILE A 39 -0.73 11.19 16.03
CA ILE A 39 -2.17 11.44 16.16
C ILE A 39 -2.81 10.42 17.11
N ALA A 40 -2.40 9.15 17.01
CA ALA A 40 -2.89 8.10 17.91
C ALA A 40 -2.48 8.36 19.37
N VAL A 41 -1.26 8.83 19.62
CA VAL A 41 -0.83 9.26 20.96
C VAL A 41 -1.65 10.46 21.44
N ALA A 42 -1.82 11.49 20.60
CA ALA A 42 -2.55 12.70 20.98
C ALA A 42 -4.00 12.43 21.40
N GLN A 43 -4.67 11.49 20.73
CA GLN A 43 -6.10 11.23 20.97
C GLN A 43 -6.36 10.10 21.98
N ALA A 44 -5.46 9.11 22.09
CA ALA A 44 -5.70 7.92 22.91
C ALA A 44 -4.63 7.67 23.99
N GLY A 45 -3.55 8.45 24.00
CA GLY A 45 -2.47 8.33 24.99
C GLY A 45 -1.98 6.88 25.11
N LEU A 46 -1.92 6.39 26.35
CA LEU A 46 -1.50 5.03 26.70
C LEU A 46 -2.36 3.93 26.06
N PHE A 47 -3.59 4.24 25.63
CA PHE A 47 -4.45 3.28 24.94
C PHE A 47 -4.11 3.13 23.44
N SER A 48 -3.28 4.01 22.89
CA SER A 48 -2.97 4.02 21.45
C SER A 48 -2.42 2.70 20.87
N PRO A 49 -1.56 1.90 21.55
CA PRO A 49 -1.16 0.60 20.99
C PRO A 49 -2.34 -0.37 20.87
N TRP A 50 -3.23 -0.38 21.86
CA TRP A 50 -4.43 -1.22 21.87
C TRP A 50 -5.42 -0.86 20.76
N LEU A 51 -5.46 0.41 20.33
CA LEU A 51 -6.24 0.80 19.16
C LEU A 51 -5.78 0.11 17.89
N TYR A 52 -4.46 -0.04 17.67
CA TYR A 52 -3.96 -0.78 16.51
C TYR A 52 -4.36 -2.26 16.55
N VAL A 53 -4.42 -2.88 17.74
CA VAL A 53 -4.91 -4.25 17.90
C VAL A 53 -6.40 -4.32 17.60
N LEU A 54 -7.21 -3.42 18.17
CA LEU A 54 -8.66 -3.37 17.96
C LEU A 54 -9.00 -3.16 16.48
N CYS A 55 -8.39 -2.16 15.83
CA CYS A 55 -8.55 -1.91 14.40
C CYS A 55 -8.06 -3.11 13.57
N GLY A 56 -6.94 -3.73 13.95
CA GLY A 56 -6.44 -4.95 13.31
C GLY A 56 -7.43 -6.10 13.36
N LEU A 57 -8.09 -6.31 14.50
CA LEU A 57 -9.14 -7.34 14.67
C LEU A 57 -10.38 -7.04 13.82
N LEU A 58 -10.83 -5.77 13.79
CA LEU A 58 -11.96 -5.35 12.96
C LEU A 58 -11.65 -5.55 11.46
N ILE A 59 -10.43 -5.20 11.04
CA ILE A 59 -9.99 -5.40 9.66
C ILE A 59 -9.80 -6.88 9.35
N MET A 60 -9.39 -7.70 10.32
CA MET A 60 -9.33 -9.14 10.13
C MET A 60 -10.70 -9.73 9.78
N ALA A 61 -11.79 -9.22 10.36
CA ALA A 61 -13.15 -9.65 9.99
C ALA A 61 -13.47 -9.33 8.52
N ILE A 62 -13.10 -8.12 8.05
CA ILE A 62 -13.22 -7.70 6.65
C ILE A 62 -12.37 -8.60 5.75
N VAL A 63 -11.14 -8.89 6.18
CA VAL A 63 -10.18 -9.71 5.45
C VAL A 63 -10.67 -11.15 5.33
N PHE A 64 -11.32 -11.71 6.35
CA PHE A 64 -11.93 -13.04 6.22
C PHE A 64 -13.05 -13.07 5.18
N ALA A 65 -13.87 -12.02 5.09
CA ALA A 65 -14.87 -11.90 4.03
C ALA A 65 -14.21 -11.86 2.63
N PHE A 66 -13.19 -11.00 2.46
CA PHE A 66 -12.43 -10.93 1.20
C PHE A 66 -11.71 -12.23 0.86
N ALA A 67 -11.08 -12.87 1.86
CA ALA A 67 -10.39 -14.14 1.71
C ALA A 67 -11.35 -15.25 1.27
N ARG A 68 -12.58 -15.28 1.82
CA ARG A 68 -13.60 -16.23 1.39
C ARG A 68 -14.04 -15.99 -0.04
N VAL A 69 -14.33 -14.74 -0.41
CA VAL A 69 -14.73 -14.40 -1.78
C VAL A 69 -13.61 -14.69 -2.77
N ALA A 70 -12.38 -14.29 -2.44
CA ALA A 70 -11.18 -14.53 -3.22
C ALA A 70 -10.96 -16.01 -3.57
N SER A 71 -11.28 -16.92 -2.65
CA SER A 71 -11.12 -18.37 -2.88
C SER A 71 -11.96 -18.92 -4.05
N TYR A 72 -13.00 -18.19 -4.48
CA TYR A 72 -13.83 -18.57 -5.62
C TYR A 72 -13.28 -18.12 -6.98
N PHE A 73 -12.32 -17.18 -7.00
CA PHE A 73 -11.88 -16.52 -8.23
C PHE A 73 -10.39 -16.77 -8.50
N SER A 74 -10.06 -16.91 -9.77
CA SER A 74 -8.69 -16.99 -10.28
C SER A 74 -8.40 -15.93 -11.33
N ASP A 75 -9.37 -15.04 -11.59
CA ASP A 75 -9.29 -14.04 -12.64
C ASP A 75 -8.84 -12.70 -12.07
N THR A 76 -8.09 -11.95 -12.87
CA THR A 76 -7.69 -10.58 -12.56
C THR A 76 -8.92 -9.67 -12.39
N GLY A 77 -8.87 -8.76 -11.43
CA GLY A 77 -9.89 -7.71 -11.24
C GLY A 77 -10.35 -7.52 -9.80
N GLY A 78 -10.15 -8.51 -8.93
CA GLY A 78 -10.45 -8.41 -7.49
C GLY A 78 -11.86 -7.86 -7.23
N PRO A 79 -12.01 -6.75 -6.48
CA PRO A 79 -13.32 -6.17 -6.15
C PRO A 79 -14.23 -5.87 -7.36
N VAL A 80 -13.66 -5.52 -8.52
CA VAL A 80 -14.42 -5.27 -9.76
C VAL A 80 -15.15 -6.52 -10.21
N THR A 81 -14.42 -7.64 -10.23
CA THR A 81 -14.97 -8.95 -10.60
C THR A 81 -15.97 -9.42 -9.56
N TYR A 82 -15.71 -9.19 -8.27
CA TYR A 82 -16.60 -9.61 -7.19
C TYR A 82 -17.94 -8.86 -7.23
N ALA A 83 -17.90 -7.53 -7.34
CA ALA A 83 -19.09 -6.70 -7.46
C ALA A 83 -19.85 -6.99 -8.76
N GLY A 84 -19.13 -7.13 -9.88
CA GLY A 84 -19.73 -7.45 -11.18
C GLY A 84 -20.46 -8.79 -11.20
N ARG A 85 -19.92 -9.81 -10.51
CA ARG A 85 -20.52 -11.15 -10.41
C ARG A 85 -21.67 -11.20 -9.42
N ALA A 86 -21.62 -10.45 -8.32
CA ALA A 86 -22.63 -10.47 -7.27
C ALA A 86 -23.84 -9.56 -7.58
N PHE A 87 -23.59 -8.37 -8.12
CA PHE A 87 -24.60 -7.31 -8.27
C PHE A 87 -24.81 -6.87 -9.73
N GLY A 88 -24.12 -7.50 -10.68
CA GLY A 88 -24.25 -7.26 -12.11
C GLY A 88 -23.23 -6.29 -12.71
N PRO A 89 -23.16 -6.17 -14.05
CA PRO A 89 -22.08 -5.47 -14.74
C PRO A 89 -21.93 -3.99 -14.36
N PHE A 90 -23.04 -3.30 -14.10
CA PHE A 90 -23.03 -1.89 -13.75
C PHE A 90 -22.37 -1.62 -12.39
N ALA A 91 -22.64 -2.46 -11.39
CA ALA A 91 -21.99 -2.36 -10.07
C ALA A 91 -20.48 -2.64 -10.17
N GLY A 92 -20.09 -3.63 -11.00
CA GLY A 92 -18.68 -3.90 -11.30
C GLY A 92 -17.98 -2.71 -11.95
N PHE A 93 -18.62 -2.06 -12.93
CA PHE A 93 -18.11 -0.87 -13.59
C PHE A 93 -17.93 0.31 -12.62
N GLN A 94 -18.91 0.59 -11.77
CA GLN A 94 -18.81 1.64 -10.75
C GLN A 94 -17.66 1.38 -9.78
N ALA A 95 -17.57 0.16 -9.24
CA ALA A 95 -16.48 -0.23 -8.35
C ALA A 95 -15.12 -0.09 -9.04
N GLY A 96 -14.99 -0.53 -10.30
CA GLY A 96 -13.76 -0.44 -11.06
C GLY A 96 -13.29 0.99 -11.32
N TRP A 97 -14.20 1.90 -11.68
CA TRP A 97 -13.83 3.31 -11.88
C TRP A 97 -13.52 4.03 -10.58
N LEU A 98 -14.32 3.85 -9.53
CA LEU A 98 -14.04 4.46 -8.22
C LEU A 98 -12.69 4.00 -7.66
N LEU A 99 -12.37 2.70 -7.79
CA LEU A 99 -11.06 2.18 -7.40
C LEU A 99 -9.94 2.69 -8.30
N THR A 100 -10.14 2.78 -9.61
CA THR A 100 -9.11 3.28 -10.53
C THR A 100 -8.78 4.75 -10.24
N LEU A 101 -9.81 5.59 -10.02
CA LEU A 101 -9.66 7.02 -9.71
C LEU A 101 -8.99 7.24 -8.35
N SER A 102 -9.51 6.60 -7.29
CA SER A 102 -8.94 6.71 -5.94
C SER A 102 -7.50 6.24 -5.88
N ARG A 103 -7.15 5.16 -6.60
CA ARG A 103 -5.79 4.64 -6.65
C ARG A 103 -4.85 5.53 -7.46
N ALA A 104 -5.31 6.12 -8.55
CA ALA A 104 -4.49 7.05 -9.33
C ALA A 104 -4.19 8.34 -8.53
N ALA A 105 -5.19 8.88 -7.83
CA ALA A 105 -5.01 10.03 -6.93
C ALA A 105 -4.04 9.70 -5.78
N ALA A 106 -4.25 8.56 -5.10
CA ALA A 106 -3.36 8.10 -4.03
C ALA A 106 -1.92 7.85 -4.53
N PHE A 107 -1.75 7.32 -5.74
CA PHE A 107 -0.45 7.12 -6.36
C PHE A 107 0.25 8.45 -6.60
N ALA A 108 -0.45 9.43 -7.18
CA ALA A 108 0.10 10.76 -7.43
C ALA A 108 0.50 11.44 -6.11
N ALA A 109 -0.39 11.42 -5.11
CA ALA A 109 -0.11 11.94 -3.77
C ALA A 109 1.15 11.28 -3.16
N ASN A 110 1.19 9.95 -3.10
CA ASN A 110 2.33 9.23 -2.54
C ASN A 110 3.63 9.48 -3.32
N ALA A 111 3.58 9.72 -4.63
CA ALA A 111 4.76 10.08 -5.42
C ALA A 111 5.34 11.44 -5.00
N HIS A 112 4.50 12.45 -4.81
CA HIS A 112 4.94 13.75 -4.25
C HIS A 112 5.53 13.58 -2.86
N LEU A 113 4.83 12.86 -1.97
CA LEU A 113 5.28 12.66 -0.60
C LEU A 113 6.65 11.97 -0.55
N MET A 114 6.86 10.94 -1.36
CA MET A 114 8.13 10.24 -1.47
C MET A 114 9.29 11.20 -1.82
N VAL A 115 9.07 12.09 -2.79
CA VAL A 115 10.08 13.07 -3.22
C VAL A 115 10.32 14.12 -2.13
N THR A 116 9.28 14.54 -1.40
CA THR A 116 9.43 15.42 -0.23
C THR A 116 10.31 14.80 0.85
N TYR A 117 10.09 13.52 1.19
CA TYR A 117 10.95 12.80 2.14
C TYR A 117 12.39 12.66 1.63
N ALA A 118 12.58 12.42 0.32
CA ALA A 118 13.91 12.39 -0.29
C ALA A 118 14.60 13.77 -0.26
N GLY A 119 13.84 14.86 -0.23
CA GLY A 119 14.34 16.23 -0.08
C GLY A 119 15.11 16.50 1.21
N TRP A 120 14.92 15.67 2.24
CA TRP A 120 15.75 15.72 3.44
C TRP A 120 17.23 15.45 3.13
N PHE A 121 17.53 14.55 2.19
CA PHE A 121 18.90 14.23 1.76
C PHE A 121 19.41 15.17 0.68
N TRP A 122 18.51 15.70 -0.13
CA TRP A 122 18.86 16.61 -1.21
C TRP A 122 17.83 17.74 -1.34
N PRO A 123 18.08 18.89 -0.69
CA PRO A 123 17.12 20.00 -0.60
C PRO A 123 16.53 20.50 -1.92
N PRO A 124 17.26 20.50 -3.07
CA PRO A 124 16.66 20.88 -4.36
C PRO A 124 15.42 20.07 -4.74
N LEU A 125 15.21 18.84 -4.23
CA LEU A 125 13.98 18.06 -4.47
C LEU A 125 12.72 18.68 -3.85
N LEU A 126 12.86 19.70 -3.02
CA LEU A 126 11.76 20.47 -2.47
C LEU A 126 11.34 21.63 -3.39
N ASP A 127 12.15 21.96 -4.40
CA ASP A 127 11.92 23.09 -5.31
C ASP A 127 11.21 22.67 -6.61
N GLY A 128 10.20 23.46 -7.00
CA GLY A 128 9.13 23.09 -7.93
C GLY A 128 9.53 22.29 -9.18
N ALA A 129 10.48 22.77 -10.00
CA ALA A 129 10.86 22.09 -11.24
C ALA A 129 11.57 20.75 -10.99
N TRP A 130 12.43 20.73 -9.97
CA TRP A 130 13.21 19.55 -9.62
C TRP A 130 12.35 18.49 -8.93
N HIS A 131 11.45 18.93 -8.04
CA HIS A 131 10.42 18.11 -7.41
C HIS A 131 9.55 17.40 -8.47
N THR A 132 8.97 18.18 -9.39
CA THR A 132 8.09 17.66 -10.43
C THR A 132 8.83 16.68 -11.34
N SER A 133 10.07 17.00 -11.73
CA SER A 133 10.90 16.13 -12.56
C SER A 133 11.20 14.79 -11.87
N ALA A 134 11.49 14.81 -10.57
CA ALA A 134 11.72 13.61 -9.78
C ALA A 134 10.46 12.74 -9.67
N VAL A 135 9.29 13.35 -9.42
CA VAL A 135 7.99 12.65 -9.40
C VAL A 135 7.74 11.96 -10.74
N LEU A 136 7.89 12.67 -11.86
CA LEU A 136 7.68 12.09 -13.20
C LEU A 136 8.69 10.96 -13.49
N LEU A 137 9.96 11.13 -13.12
CA LEU A 137 10.99 10.11 -13.30
C LEU A 137 10.66 8.82 -12.56
N VAL A 138 10.17 8.94 -11.32
CA VAL A 138 9.74 7.79 -10.50
C VAL A 138 8.55 7.10 -11.15
N CYS A 139 7.53 7.86 -11.57
CA CYS A 139 6.36 7.32 -12.28
C CYS A 139 6.78 6.54 -13.53
N LEU A 140 7.66 7.12 -14.35
CA LEU A 140 8.18 6.49 -15.57
C LEU A 140 8.99 5.23 -15.26
N GLY A 141 9.86 5.26 -14.25
CA GLY A 141 10.66 4.11 -13.83
C GLY A 141 9.79 2.94 -13.36
N LEU A 142 8.80 3.21 -12.50
CA LEU A 142 7.86 2.19 -12.03
C LEU A 142 6.99 1.64 -13.17
N THR A 143 6.58 2.49 -14.10
CA THR A 143 5.84 2.08 -15.30
C THR A 143 6.68 1.15 -16.17
N ALA A 144 7.95 1.51 -16.43
CA ALA A 144 8.85 0.69 -17.23
C ALA A 144 9.08 -0.70 -16.62
N ILE A 145 9.31 -0.79 -15.30
CA ILE A 145 9.45 -2.07 -14.58
C ILE A 145 8.20 -2.94 -14.77
N ASN A 146 7.01 -2.34 -14.65
CA ASN A 146 5.74 -3.06 -14.77
C ASN A 146 5.39 -3.45 -16.21
N LEU A 147 5.87 -2.69 -17.21
CA LEU A 147 5.72 -3.04 -18.61
C LEU A 147 6.58 -4.26 -18.98
N VAL A 148 7.84 -4.31 -18.53
CA VAL A 148 8.79 -5.39 -18.83
C VAL A 148 8.33 -6.75 -18.30
N GLY A 149 7.70 -6.78 -17.12
CA GLY A 149 7.08 -8.02 -16.63
C GLY A 149 6.77 -8.04 -15.14
N VAL A 150 5.79 -8.87 -14.79
CA VAL A 150 5.32 -9.07 -13.39
C VAL A 150 6.44 -9.58 -12.50
N ARG A 151 7.29 -10.50 -12.97
CA ARG A 151 8.45 -10.97 -12.20
C ARG A 151 9.39 -9.85 -11.76
N GLN A 152 9.67 -8.88 -12.61
CA GLN A 152 10.54 -7.74 -12.27
C GLN A 152 9.86 -6.81 -11.28
N GLY A 153 8.56 -6.53 -11.48
CA GLY A 153 7.75 -5.81 -10.51
C GLY A 153 7.75 -6.48 -9.12
N MET A 154 7.62 -7.81 -9.09
CA MET A 154 7.66 -8.58 -7.84
C MET A 154 9.03 -8.53 -7.16
N LEU A 155 10.13 -8.61 -7.91
CA LEU A 155 11.48 -8.47 -7.35
C LEU A 155 11.68 -7.09 -6.70
N ALA A 156 11.21 -6.02 -7.37
CA ALA A 156 11.23 -4.67 -6.81
C ALA A 156 10.40 -4.58 -5.51
N ILE A 157 9.19 -5.16 -5.49
CA ILE A 157 8.34 -5.22 -4.28
C ILE A 157 9.07 -5.95 -3.15
N PHE A 158 9.70 -7.10 -3.40
CA PHE A 158 10.43 -7.82 -2.35
C PHE A 158 11.62 -7.03 -1.81
N ALA A 159 12.41 -6.42 -2.70
CA ALA A 159 13.54 -5.58 -2.28
C ALA A 159 13.07 -4.42 -1.39
N LEU A 160 12.04 -3.69 -1.82
CA LEU A 160 11.47 -2.56 -1.07
C LEU A 160 10.83 -3.00 0.25
N THR A 161 10.26 -4.22 0.30
CA THR A 161 9.76 -4.81 1.55
C THR A 161 10.86 -4.98 2.58
N VAL A 162 12.00 -5.55 2.19
CA VAL A 162 13.12 -5.75 3.10
C VAL A 162 13.69 -4.39 3.52
N LEU A 163 13.91 -3.49 2.56
CA LEU A 163 14.50 -2.18 2.80
C LEU A 163 13.67 -1.30 3.74
N LYS A 164 12.34 -1.40 3.71
CA LYS A 164 11.49 -0.63 4.64
C LYS A 164 11.30 -1.29 6.00
N LEU A 165 11.31 -2.63 6.07
CA LEU A 165 11.13 -3.35 7.34
C LEU A 165 12.40 -3.28 8.21
N LEU A 166 13.59 -3.17 7.62
CA LEU A 166 14.85 -3.07 8.37
C LEU A 166 14.91 -1.85 9.30
N PRO A 167 14.67 -0.60 8.84
CA PRO A 167 14.60 0.57 9.72
C PRO A 167 13.54 0.45 10.82
N LEU A 168 12.35 -0.08 10.50
CA LEU A 168 11.27 -0.25 11.47
C LEU A 168 11.62 -1.31 12.52
N ALA A 169 12.22 -2.42 12.10
CA ALA A 169 12.68 -3.46 13.03
C ALA A 169 13.78 -2.93 13.95
N LEU A 170 14.73 -2.15 13.42
CA LEU A 170 15.77 -1.50 14.22
C LEU A 170 15.17 -0.54 15.25
N LEU A 171 14.21 0.30 14.83
CA LEU A 171 13.48 1.21 15.72
C LEU A 171 12.79 0.44 16.85
N ILE A 172 12.10 -0.67 16.53
CA ILE A 172 11.43 -1.52 17.53
C ILE A 172 12.44 -2.11 18.51
N LEU A 173 13.53 -2.72 18.01
CA LEU A 173 14.52 -3.38 18.85
C LEU A 173 15.18 -2.42 19.86
N LEU A 174 15.50 -1.19 19.43
CA LEU A 174 16.11 -0.18 20.29
C LEU A 174 15.09 0.49 21.22
N GLY A 175 13.88 0.71 20.71
CA GLY A 175 12.81 1.38 21.45
C GLY A 175 12.21 0.52 22.56
N LEU A 176 12.10 -0.80 22.37
CA LEU A 176 11.56 -1.71 23.39
C LEU A 176 12.37 -1.73 24.69
N GLY A 177 13.66 -1.38 24.64
CA GLY A 177 14.50 -1.21 25.83
C GLY A 177 14.06 -0.06 26.75
N HIS A 178 13.22 0.85 26.25
CA HIS A 178 12.70 2.00 27.00
C HIS A 178 11.27 1.77 27.53
N THR A 179 10.67 0.61 27.23
CA THR A 179 9.29 0.30 27.62
C THR A 179 9.18 0.03 29.12
N LYS A 180 8.26 0.74 29.78
CA LYS A 180 7.91 0.53 31.20
C LYS A 180 6.60 -0.28 31.32
N PRO A 181 6.45 -1.13 32.34
CA PRO A 181 5.23 -1.93 32.55
C PRO A 181 3.95 -1.11 32.60
N ASP A 182 4.03 0.11 33.14
CA ASP A 182 2.89 1.02 33.32
C ASP A 182 2.19 1.40 32.00
N ILE A 183 2.86 1.25 30.86
CA ILE A 183 2.27 1.50 29.53
C ILE A 183 1.12 0.51 29.25
N PHE A 184 1.20 -0.71 29.78
CA PHE A 184 0.18 -1.74 29.56
C PHE A 184 -0.93 -1.70 30.61
N THR A 185 -0.64 -1.23 31.82
CA THR A 185 -1.58 -1.25 32.96
C THR A 185 -2.22 0.11 33.25
N GLY A 186 -1.60 1.21 32.83
CA GLY A 186 -2.05 2.58 33.06
C GLY A 186 -2.99 3.13 31.97
N ALA A 187 -3.34 2.32 30.96
CA ALA A 187 -4.17 2.77 29.86
C ALA A 187 -5.63 2.94 30.30
N THR A 188 -6.13 4.18 30.25
CA THR A 188 -7.55 4.49 30.41
C THR A 188 -8.23 4.43 29.05
N ILE A 189 -9.38 3.75 28.98
CA ILE A 189 -10.19 3.70 27.75
C ILE A 189 -10.75 5.10 27.47
N PRO A 190 -10.44 5.71 26.32
CA PRO A 190 -11.00 7.01 25.95
C PRO A 190 -12.54 6.95 25.80
N PRO A 191 -13.25 8.08 25.92
CA PRO A 191 -14.69 8.13 25.67
C PRO A 191 -15.06 7.58 24.28
N ILE A 192 -16.19 6.86 24.19
CA ILE A 192 -16.64 6.22 22.93
C ILE A 192 -16.80 7.23 21.80
N ASP A 193 -17.28 8.44 22.12
CA ASP A 193 -17.51 9.49 21.14
C ASP A 193 -16.20 9.96 20.46
N SER A 194 -15.10 10.06 21.21
CA SER A 194 -13.78 10.41 20.66
C SER A 194 -13.04 9.21 20.07
N LEU A 195 -13.35 7.99 20.52
CA LEU A 195 -12.75 6.76 20.00
C LEU A 195 -13.08 6.53 18.53
N GLY A 196 -14.29 6.87 18.08
CA GLY A 196 -14.72 6.68 16.70
C GLY A 196 -13.79 7.38 15.69
N GLU A 197 -13.47 8.65 15.93
CA GLU A 197 -12.61 9.46 15.07
C GLU A 197 -11.17 8.91 15.04
N THR A 198 -10.60 8.60 16.21
CA THR A 198 -9.26 8.02 16.29
C THR A 198 -9.18 6.67 15.58
N MET A 199 -10.22 5.84 15.73
CA MET A 199 -10.28 4.53 15.09
C MET A 199 -10.33 4.64 13.57
N LEU A 200 -11.04 5.62 12.99
CA LEU A 200 -11.06 5.84 11.54
C LEU A 200 -9.67 6.20 11.00
N ILE A 201 -8.93 7.02 11.74
CA ILE A 201 -7.56 7.41 11.39
C ILE A 201 -6.61 6.19 11.46
N VAL A 202 -6.70 5.39 12.52
CA VAL A 202 -5.91 4.16 12.65
C VAL A 202 -6.31 3.11 11.60
N PHE A 203 -7.60 3.02 11.27
CA PHE A 203 -8.13 2.13 10.24
C PHE A 203 -7.52 2.44 8.87
N TYR A 204 -7.34 3.72 8.54
CA TYR A 204 -6.66 4.15 7.32
C TYR A 204 -5.24 3.55 7.19
N ALA A 205 -4.52 3.36 8.31
CA ALA A 205 -3.18 2.74 8.30
C ALA A 205 -3.13 1.31 7.77
N PHE A 206 -4.27 0.61 7.78
CA PHE A 206 -4.40 -0.78 7.37
C PHE A 206 -4.98 -0.96 5.96
N VAL A 207 -5.52 0.10 5.36
CA VAL A 207 -6.04 0.09 3.98
C VAL A 207 -4.89 -0.19 3.01
N GLY A 208 -5.14 -0.98 1.97
CA GLY A 208 -4.18 -1.28 0.91
C GLY A 208 -3.94 -2.78 0.70
N PHE A 209 -4.38 -3.65 1.61
CA PHE A 209 -4.26 -5.11 1.45
C PHE A 209 -5.04 -5.61 0.24
N GLU A 210 -6.13 -4.94 -0.12
CA GLU A 210 -7.03 -5.28 -1.22
C GLU A 210 -6.34 -5.18 -2.58
N SER A 211 -5.19 -4.49 -2.67
CA SER A 211 -4.36 -4.44 -3.88
C SER A 211 -3.93 -5.84 -4.31
N ALA A 212 -3.66 -6.73 -3.36
CA ALA A 212 -3.26 -8.11 -3.64
C ALA A 212 -4.36 -8.93 -4.32
N LEU A 213 -5.63 -8.54 -4.17
CA LEU A 213 -6.78 -9.21 -4.81
C LEU A 213 -6.81 -9.00 -6.32
N ILE A 214 -6.25 -7.89 -6.80
CA ILE A 214 -6.44 -7.43 -8.18
C ILE A 214 -5.68 -8.32 -9.17
N PRO A 215 -4.38 -8.63 -8.99
CA PRO A 215 -3.62 -9.46 -9.94
C PRO A 215 -3.80 -10.97 -9.73
N ALA A 216 -4.98 -11.43 -9.29
CA ALA A 216 -5.23 -12.86 -9.04
C ALA A 216 -5.00 -13.75 -10.29
N GLY A 217 -5.24 -13.23 -11.51
CA GLY A 217 -4.96 -13.94 -12.75
C GLY A 217 -3.48 -14.17 -13.07
N GLU A 218 -2.59 -13.44 -12.40
CA GLU A 218 -1.13 -13.59 -12.47
C GLU A 218 -0.58 -14.48 -11.33
N GLY A 219 -1.47 -15.06 -10.50
CA GLY A 219 -1.14 -16.00 -9.44
C GLY A 219 -0.93 -17.44 -9.91
N ARG A 220 -0.01 -18.17 -9.27
CA ARG A 220 0.19 -19.61 -9.51
C ARG A 220 -1.03 -20.44 -9.07
N ASP A 221 -1.47 -20.24 -7.82
CA ASP A 221 -2.68 -20.84 -7.25
C ASP A 221 -3.44 -19.79 -6.42
N ALA A 222 -4.03 -18.80 -7.10
CA ALA A 222 -4.65 -17.65 -6.44
C ALA A 222 -5.77 -18.03 -5.46
N ARG A 223 -6.55 -19.09 -5.76
CA ARG A 223 -7.68 -19.51 -4.92
C ARG A 223 -7.25 -19.96 -3.52
N ARG A 224 -6.05 -20.55 -3.41
CA ARG A 224 -5.48 -21.00 -2.14
C ARG A 224 -4.52 -19.97 -1.54
N ASP A 225 -3.65 -19.41 -2.35
CA ASP A 225 -2.54 -18.58 -1.89
C ASP A 225 -3.01 -17.22 -1.38
N LEU A 226 -3.96 -16.61 -2.09
CA LEU A 226 -4.42 -15.25 -1.84
C LEU A 226 -5.17 -15.13 -0.50
N PRO A 227 -6.14 -15.99 -0.15
CA PRO A 227 -6.78 -15.96 1.17
C PRO A 227 -5.78 -16.06 2.33
N LEU A 228 -4.84 -17.00 2.23
CA LEU A 228 -3.83 -17.22 3.27
C LEU A 228 -2.84 -16.06 3.35
N ALA A 229 -2.45 -15.48 2.22
CA ALA A 229 -1.56 -14.34 2.15
C ALA A 229 -2.17 -13.12 2.85
N LEU A 230 -3.45 -12.81 2.62
CA LEU A 230 -4.12 -11.68 3.26
C LEU A 230 -4.15 -11.81 4.79
N VAL A 231 -4.62 -12.95 5.30
CA VAL A 231 -4.74 -13.18 6.75
C VAL A 231 -3.39 -13.07 7.44
N ARG A 232 -2.36 -13.75 6.90
CA ARG A 232 -0.99 -13.70 7.45
C ARG A 232 -0.41 -12.29 7.41
N THR A 233 -0.69 -11.55 6.34
CA THR A 233 -0.17 -10.19 6.16
C THR A 233 -0.79 -9.24 7.17
N ILE A 234 -2.13 -9.24 7.30
CA ILE A 234 -2.80 -8.35 8.25
C ILE A 234 -2.42 -8.69 9.69
N LEU A 235 -2.33 -9.98 10.03
CA LEU A 235 -1.84 -10.38 11.35
C LEU A 235 -0.44 -9.84 11.62
N GLY A 236 0.49 -9.99 10.66
CA GLY A 236 1.84 -9.46 10.78
C GLY A 236 1.89 -7.94 10.90
N ILE A 237 1.05 -7.22 10.14
CA ILE A 237 0.96 -5.76 10.19
C ILE A 237 0.39 -5.29 11.53
N THR A 238 -0.64 -5.96 12.06
CA THR A 238 -1.20 -5.62 13.38
C THR A 238 -0.15 -5.74 14.47
N VAL A 239 0.64 -6.83 14.47
CA VAL A 239 1.74 -7.00 15.42
C VAL A 239 2.81 -5.92 15.24
N LEU A 240 3.21 -5.66 14.00
CA LEU A 240 4.22 -4.64 13.70
C LEU A 240 3.77 -3.25 14.18
N TYR A 241 2.54 -2.84 13.84
CA TYR A 241 2.00 -1.54 14.21
C TYR A 241 1.82 -1.40 15.72
N PHE A 242 1.37 -2.46 16.40
CA PHE A 242 1.33 -2.49 17.87
C PHE A 242 2.70 -2.23 18.47
N LEU A 243 3.74 -2.94 18.01
CA LEU A 243 5.11 -2.78 18.52
C LEU A 243 5.68 -1.38 18.24
N ILE A 244 5.44 -0.84 17.04
CA ILE A 244 5.82 0.54 16.70
C ILE A 244 5.15 1.52 17.66
N GLN A 245 3.85 1.37 17.90
CA GLN A 245 3.12 2.28 18.78
C GLN A 245 3.55 2.17 20.24
N VAL A 246 3.87 0.96 20.72
CA VAL A 246 4.49 0.76 22.06
C VAL A 246 5.80 1.53 22.16
N VAL A 247 6.66 1.46 21.14
CA VAL A 247 7.93 2.19 21.11
C VAL A 247 7.69 3.70 21.12
N VAL A 248 6.77 4.19 20.29
CA VAL A 248 6.39 5.61 20.20
C VAL A 248 6.06 6.16 21.57
N ILE A 249 5.14 5.51 22.28
CA ILE A 249 4.69 6.01 23.59
C ILE A 249 5.70 5.77 24.71
N SER A 250 6.60 4.77 24.56
CA SER A 250 7.68 4.52 25.51
C SER A 250 8.75 5.61 25.48
N VAL A 251 9.07 6.10 24.27
CA VAL A 251 10.18 7.04 24.05
C VAL A 251 9.71 8.49 24.12
N ALA A 252 8.54 8.79 23.54
CA ALA A 252 8.03 10.15 23.41
C ALA A 252 6.50 10.18 23.66
N PRO A 253 6.04 10.09 24.92
CA PRO A 253 4.61 10.09 25.25
C PRO A 253 3.90 11.40 24.89
N ASP A 254 4.63 12.51 24.73
CA ASP A 254 4.10 13.83 24.40
C ASP A 254 4.28 14.20 22.91
N ILE A 255 4.51 13.23 22.02
CA ILE A 255 4.79 13.45 20.58
C ILE A 255 3.58 13.94 19.76
N GLY A 256 2.46 14.22 20.42
CA GLY A 256 1.23 14.71 19.78
C GLY A 256 1.48 16.01 19.02
N GLY A 257 1.40 15.95 17.69
CA GLY A 257 1.66 17.09 16.79
C GLY A 257 2.90 16.96 15.92
N SER A 258 3.74 15.93 16.11
CA SER A 258 4.81 15.63 15.16
C SER A 258 4.26 15.19 13.80
N GLU A 259 4.80 15.77 12.73
CA GLU A 259 4.52 15.36 11.35
C GLU A 259 5.34 14.12 10.94
N THR A 260 6.47 13.86 11.62
CA THR A 260 7.40 12.77 11.34
C THR A 260 7.75 11.95 12.59
N PRO A 261 6.77 11.42 13.35
CA PRO A 261 6.99 10.85 14.67
C PRO A 261 8.05 9.75 14.70
N LEU A 262 8.07 8.87 13.69
CA LEU A 262 9.06 7.78 13.67
C LEU A 262 10.50 8.28 13.44
N ALA A 263 10.68 9.35 12.66
CA ALA A 263 11.99 9.96 12.47
C ALA A 263 12.44 10.69 13.75
N ASP A 264 11.52 11.38 14.43
CA ASP A 264 11.78 12.08 15.68
C ASP A 264 12.15 11.11 16.81
N ILE A 265 11.44 9.99 16.93
CA ILE A 265 11.78 8.91 17.89
C ILE A 265 13.16 8.34 17.56
N ALA A 266 13.46 8.10 16.28
CA ALA A 266 14.79 7.63 15.89
C ALA A 266 15.87 8.66 16.20
N GLN A 267 15.56 9.96 16.09
CA GLN A 267 16.45 11.03 16.49
C GLN A 267 16.74 11.00 18.00
N LEU A 268 15.72 10.78 18.81
CA LEU A 268 15.87 10.65 20.27
C LEU A 268 16.70 9.42 20.66
N LEU A 269 16.54 8.30 19.94
CA LEU A 269 17.23 7.04 20.25
C LEU A 269 18.65 6.95 19.70
N MET A 270 18.91 7.49 18.51
CA MET A 270 20.14 7.26 17.75
C MET A 270 20.75 8.55 17.15
N GLY A 271 20.22 9.72 17.49
CA GLY A 271 20.65 11.00 16.93
C GLY A 271 20.28 11.19 15.46
N THR A 272 20.96 12.11 14.79
CA THR A 272 20.69 12.48 13.39
C THR A 272 20.81 11.30 12.42
N THR A 273 21.67 10.33 12.72
CA THR A 273 21.80 9.09 11.94
C THR A 273 20.54 8.24 12.02
N GLY A 274 19.90 8.15 13.20
CA GLY A 274 18.61 7.46 13.34
C GLY A 274 17.51 8.09 12.53
N ALA A 275 17.38 9.42 12.63
CA ALA A 275 16.43 10.19 11.83
C ALA A 275 16.64 9.92 10.34
N ALA A 276 17.88 9.98 9.85
CA ALA A 276 18.22 9.68 8.46
C ALA A 276 17.79 8.26 8.05
N ILE A 277 18.09 7.24 8.86
CA ILE A 277 17.72 5.85 8.58
C ILE A 277 16.20 5.68 8.47
N LEU A 278 15.43 6.31 9.36
CA LEU A 278 13.97 6.22 9.34
C LEU A 278 13.35 7.04 8.20
N THR A 279 13.88 8.22 7.89
CA THR A 279 13.48 9.00 6.71
C THR A 279 13.73 8.22 5.42
N LEU A 280 14.88 7.54 5.30
CA LEU A 280 15.15 6.66 4.16
C LEU A 280 14.20 5.45 4.13
N GLY A 281 13.88 4.90 5.31
CA GLY A 281 12.86 3.86 5.46
C GLY A 281 11.48 4.30 4.97
N ALA A 282 11.10 5.55 5.22
CA ALA A 282 9.85 6.14 4.70
C ALA A 282 9.88 6.24 3.17
N VAL A 283 10.98 6.71 2.58
CA VAL A 283 11.17 6.76 1.12
C VAL A 283 11.00 5.37 0.49
N PHE A 284 11.65 4.34 1.05
CA PHE A 284 11.51 2.97 0.58
C PHE A 284 10.10 2.40 0.79
N SER A 285 9.45 2.75 1.90
CA SER A 285 8.08 2.34 2.18
C SER A 285 7.10 2.89 1.15
N ILE A 286 7.17 4.19 0.88
CA ILE A 286 6.30 4.85 -0.10
C ILE A 286 6.63 4.35 -1.51
N SER A 287 7.91 4.14 -1.86
CA SER A 287 8.32 3.50 -3.12
C SER A 287 7.69 2.11 -3.28
N GLY A 288 7.68 1.32 -2.21
CA GLY A 288 7.06 -0.01 -2.17
C GLY A 288 5.56 0.06 -2.43
N ASN A 289 4.88 1.02 -1.79
CA ASN A 289 3.47 1.30 -2.00
C ASN A 289 3.16 1.68 -3.46
N LEU A 290 3.92 2.61 -4.04
CA LEU A 290 3.79 3.00 -5.44
C LEU A 290 4.02 1.82 -6.39
N THR A 291 5.04 1.00 -6.12
CA THR A 291 5.33 -0.19 -6.93
C THR A 291 4.18 -1.20 -6.87
N SER A 292 3.62 -1.45 -5.68
CA SER A 292 2.45 -2.32 -5.49
C SER A 292 1.21 -1.79 -6.21
N SER A 293 0.99 -0.48 -6.15
CA SER A 293 -0.13 0.18 -6.84
C SER A 293 0.03 0.15 -8.36
N MET A 294 1.22 0.43 -8.89
CA MET A 294 1.48 0.35 -10.33
C MET A 294 1.42 -1.09 -10.86
N LEU A 295 1.76 -2.08 -10.03
CA LEU A 295 1.54 -3.48 -10.37
C LEU A 295 0.04 -3.79 -10.42
N SER A 296 -0.73 -3.38 -9.41
CA SER A 296 -2.11 -3.85 -9.21
C SER A 296 -3.15 -3.01 -9.93
N ALA A 297 -3.13 -1.68 -9.82
CA ALA A 297 -4.20 -0.81 -10.28
C ALA A 297 -4.47 -0.85 -11.80
N PRO A 298 -3.47 -0.93 -12.70
CA PRO A 298 -3.74 -1.10 -14.14
C PRO A 298 -4.58 -2.33 -14.46
N ARG A 299 -4.51 -3.37 -13.63
CA ARG A 299 -5.28 -4.60 -13.81
C ARG A 299 -6.78 -4.40 -13.57
N LEU A 300 -7.20 -3.33 -12.87
CA LEU A 300 -8.62 -2.94 -12.77
C LEU A 300 -9.16 -2.55 -14.14
N VAL A 301 -8.41 -1.73 -14.89
CA VAL A 301 -8.77 -1.27 -16.24
C VAL A 301 -8.79 -2.45 -17.22
N TYR A 302 -7.80 -3.34 -17.13
CA TYR A 302 -7.77 -4.59 -17.89
C TYR A 302 -8.98 -5.50 -17.60
N ALA A 303 -9.37 -5.63 -16.33
CA ALA A 303 -10.51 -6.45 -15.92
C ALA A 303 -11.84 -5.86 -16.40
N MET A 304 -12.03 -4.55 -16.28
CA MET A 304 -13.23 -3.87 -16.81
C MET A 304 -13.38 -4.05 -18.32
N ALA A 305 -12.28 -4.10 -19.07
CA ALA A 305 -12.31 -4.38 -20.51
C ALA A 305 -12.73 -5.83 -20.81
N HIS A 306 -12.26 -6.81 -20.02
CA HIS A 306 -12.70 -8.20 -20.14
C HIS A 306 -14.16 -8.43 -19.74
N LEU A 307 -14.69 -7.59 -18.83
CA LEU A 307 -16.10 -7.57 -18.46
C LEU A 307 -16.98 -6.80 -19.47
N GLY A 308 -16.40 -6.30 -20.57
CA GLY A 308 -17.11 -5.58 -21.63
C GLY A 308 -17.53 -4.16 -21.26
N SER A 309 -17.07 -3.63 -20.12
CA SER A 309 -17.42 -2.28 -19.66
C SER A 309 -16.49 -1.19 -20.20
N LEU A 310 -15.33 -1.57 -20.75
CA LEU A 310 -14.38 -0.69 -21.42
C LEU A 310 -13.99 -1.26 -22.80
N PRO A 311 -13.44 -0.43 -23.71
CA PRO A 311 -12.96 -0.89 -25.01
C PRO A 311 -12.00 -2.08 -24.89
N ALA A 312 -12.20 -3.10 -25.74
CA ALA A 312 -11.40 -4.33 -25.74
C ALA A 312 -9.89 -4.09 -25.91
N TRP A 313 -9.48 -2.91 -26.40
CA TRP A 313 -8.09 -2.49 -26.50
C TRP A 313 -7.35 -2.52 -25.15
N PHE A 314 -8.02 -2.15 -24.05
CA PHE A 314 -7.43 -2.21 -22.70
C PHE A 314 -7.23 -3.65 -22.20
N GLY A 315 -7.97 -4.61 -22.75
CA GLY A 315 -7.84 -6.04 -22.45
C GLY A 315 -6.72 -6.74 -23.22
N ARG A 316 -6.03 -6.07 -24.16
CA ARG A 316 -4.97 -6.71 -24.94
C ARG A 316 -3.71 -6.94 -24.09
N VAL A 317 -3.19 -8.17 -24.15
CA VAL A 317 -1.93 -8.56 -23.50
C VAL A 317 -0.80 -8.47 -24.53
N HIS A 318 0.32 -7.89 -24.12
CA HIS A 318 1.49 -7.75 -24.99
C HIS A 318 2.14 -9.13 -25.25
N PRO A 319 2.44 -9.53 -26.51
CA PRO A 319 2.92 -10.88 -26.82
C PRO A 319 4.30 -11.19 -26.23
N GLY A 320 5.22 -10.22 -26.19
CA GLY A 320 6.56 -10.40 -25.59
C GLY A 320 6.57 -10.38 -24.05
N PHE A 321 6.11 -9.27 -23.46
CA PHE A 321 6.11 -9.09 -22.00
C PHE A 321 5.02 -9.85 -21.24
N GLN A 322 3.94 -10.27 -21.93
CA GLN A 322 2.78 -10.93 -21.33
C GLN A 322 2.13 -10.12 -20.19
N THR A 323 2.13 -8.79 -20.36
CA THR A 323 1.53 -7.80 -19.45
C THR A 323 0.43 -7.01 -20.17
N PRO A 324 -0.54 -6.42 -19.44
CA PRO A 324 -1.58 -5.58 -20.02
C PRO A 324 -1.05 -4.17 -20.32
N ALA A 325 -0.15 -4.05 -21.30
CA ALA A 325 0.63 -2.84 -21.57
C ALA A 325 -0.22 -1.59 -21.80
N ASN A 326 -1.35 -1.71 -22.49
CA ASN A 326 -2.25 -0.58 -22.76
C ASN A 326 -2.89 -0.04 -21.47
N ALA A 327 -3.30 -0.95 -20.57
CA ALA A 327 -3.88 -0.57 -19.29
C ALA A 327 -2.82 0.06 -18.37
N ILE A 328 -1.59 -0.46 -18.39
CA ILE A 328 -0.44 0.10 -17.65
C ILE A 328 -0.13 1.51 -18.15
N ALA A 329 0.00 1.70 -19.47
CA ALA A 329 0.28 3.00 -20.06
C ALA A 329 -0.83 4.02 -19.74
N PHE A 330 -2.10 3.62 -19.86
CA PHE A 330 -3.22 4.48 -19.51
C PHE A 330 -3.19 4.91 -18.04
N TYR A 331 -3.05 3.94 -17.11
CA TYR A 331 -3.00 4.25 -15.69
C TYR A 331 -1.80 5.13 -15.32
N ALA A 332 -0.64 4.88 -15.94
CA ALA A 332 0.56 5.68 -15.74
C ALA A 332 0.37 7.13 -16.22
N VAL A 333 -0.10 7.33 -17.45
CA VAL A 333 -0.39 8.67 -17.99
C VAL A 333 -1.44 9.37 -17.14
N PHE A 334 -2.51 8.67 -16.77
CA PHE A 334 -3.57 9.23 -15.94
C PHE A 334 -3.06 9.67 -14.56
N SER A 335 -2.25 8.83 -13.90
CA SER A 335 -1.64 9.16 -12.61
C SER A 335 -0.61 10.29 -12.72
N MET A 336 0.15 10.36 -13.82
CA MET A 336 1.09 11.46 -14.08
C MET A 336 0.36 12.79 -14.32
N LEU A 337 -0.76 12.77 -15.06
CA LEU A 337 -1.59 13.97 -15.24
C LEU A 337 -2.17 14.45 -13.91
N LEU A 338 -2.59 13.54 -13.04
CA LEU A 338 -3.03 13.89 -11.69
C LEU A 338 -1.87 14.48 -10.86
N ALA A 339 -0.68 13.88 -10.91
CA ALA A 339 0.50 14.44 -10.25
C ALA A 339 0.87 15.84 -10.77
N LEU A 340 0.61 16.13 -12.05
CA LEU A 340 0.81 17.47 -12.61
C LEU A 340 -0.31 18.45 -12.26
N SER A 341 -1.49 17.96 -11.88
CA SER A 341 -2.67 18.81 -11.61
C SER A 341 -2.67 19.48 -10.24
N GLY A 342 -1.91 18.97 -9.27
CA GLY A 342 -1.82 19.56 -7.93
C GLY A 342 -0.83 18.84 -7.00
N GLY A 343 -0.47 19.50 -5.89
CA GLY A 343 0.38 18.90 -4.85
C GLY A 343 -0.35 17.89 -3.97
N PHE A 344 0.39 17.21 -3.08
CA PHE A 344 -0.12 16.15 -2.19
C PHE A 344 -1.46 16.49 -1.52
N VAL A 345 -1.57 17.69 -0.92
CA VAL A 345 -2.76 18.12 -0.17
C VAL A 345 -4.01 18.19 -1.05
N TRP A 346 -3.87 18.62 -2.31
CA TRP A 346 -5.01 18.69 -3.24
C TRP A 346 -5.42 17.30 -3.75
N LEU A 347 -4.48 16.37 -3.83
CA LEU A 347 -4.71 14.99 -4.29
C LEU A 347 -5.14 14.04 -3.17
N ALA A 348 -4.84 14.38 -1.91
CA ALA A 348 -5.16 13.59 -0.73
C ALA A 348 -6.45 14.04 -0.03
N ALA A 349 -6.98 15.23 -0.36
CA ALA A 349 -8.27 15.75 0.11
C ALA A 349 -9.43 15.16 -0.70
#